data_AF-A0A1L5P375-F1
#
_entry.id   AF-A0A1L5P375-F1
#
_cell.length_a   1.000
_cell.length_b   1.000
_cell.length_c   1.000
_cell.angle_alpha   90.00
_cell.angle_beta   90.00
_cell.angle_gamma   90.00
#
_symmetry.space_group_name_H-M   'P 1'
#
loop_
_entity.id
_entity.type
_entity.pdbx_description
1 polymer ?
#
loop_
_entity_poly.entity_id
_entity_poly.type
_entity_poly.pdbx_seq_one_letter_code
_entity_poly.pdbx_strand_id
1 'polypeptide(L)'
;MHNADSKFPGKGRSDKGKWIGVWMPQWRDPGESGPFTTLRQLYSDIQDAADSLKAKRDDLNRKGKYTPSGLADELKGVVRTETIPAIRTAAAEKVRQFRREVESRRAAMKPYDHDPKDIVSEMRRQEVRAWLRTLAPDERTSAVRRSSDPFIVEAAISVPVELTGLLPSTRDDLVQKLIEQRYGDEIEALNELDECVKTVEQAVDGARSDVRDALGMTDHDFNAEFRDVEDEIDRLAEIRATKPQPKLLDFDSIMSSVKAMNLNEQEQLLEAVKIEHKRSDDRAFRDAIEKLGGKAA
;
A
#
# COMPACT_ATOMS: atom_id res chain seq x y z
N MET A 1 -14.02 -24.48 -5.62
CA MET A 1 -13.01 -25.43 -6.12
C MET A 1 -11.72 -25.15 -5.37
N HIS A 2 -11.29 -26.05 -4.47
CA HIS A 2 -9.89 -26.04 -4.00
C HIS A 2 -9.05 -26.57 -5.15
N ASN A 3 -8.11 -25.77 -5.65
CA ASN A 3 -7.16 -26.27 -6.65
C ASN A 3 -6.09 -27.08 -5.89
N ALA A 4 -6.33 -28.38 -5.73
CA ALA A 4 -5.43 -29.30 -5.03
C ALA A 4 -4.04 -29.40 -5.68
N ASP A 5 -3.93 -28.99 -6.95
CA ASP A 5 -2.69 -28.99 -7.73
C ASP A 5 -2.00 -27.61 -7.76
N SER A 6 -2.56 -26.59 -7.10
CA SER A 6 -1.87 -25.32 -6.91
C SER A 6 -0.67 -25.57 -5.99
N LYS A 7 0.54 -25.27 -6.48
CA LYS A 7 1.78 -25.22 -5.66
C LYS A 7 1.68 -24.27 -4.44
N PHE A 8 0.57 -23.53 -4.30
CA PHE A 8 0.34 -22.52 -3.29
C PHE A 8 -1.08 -22.65 -2.71
N PRO A 9 -1.30 -23.61 -1.79
CA PRO A 9 -2.63 -23.87 -1.23
C PRO A 9 -2.92 -22.92 -0.07
N GLY A 10 -3.44 -21.72 -0.37
CA GLY A 10 -4.13 -20.91 0.64
C GLY A 10 -5.56 -21.43 0.86
N LYS A 11 -6.08 -21.36 2.09
CA LYS A 11 -7.51 -21.63 2.32
C LYS A 11 -8.33 -20.53 1.63
N GLY A 12 -9.09 -20.87 0.59
CA GLY A 12 -10.01 -19.91 -0.07
C GLY A 12 -11.19 -19.46 0.81
N ARG A 13 -11.37 -20.11 1.97
CA ARG A 13 -12.42 -19.83 2.95
C ARG A 13 -11.88 -20.02 4.35
N SER A 14 -12.43 -19.26 5.29
CA SER A 14 -12.29 -19.55 6.72
C SER A 14 -12.93 -20.90 7.05
N ASP A 15 -12.63 -21.47 8.22
CA ASP A 15 -13.15 -22.79 8.61
C ASP A 15 -14.70 -22.83 8.70
N LYS A 16 -15.36 -21.68 8.79
CA LYS A 16 -16.82 -21.53 8.73
C LYS A 16 -17.37 -21.15 7.36
N GLY A 17 -16.52 -21.13 6.33
CA GLY A 17 -16.93 -20.87 4.97
C GLY A 17 -16.97 -19.38 4.60
N LYS A 18 -16.56 -18.45 5.48
CA LYS A 18 -16.41 -17.03 5.13
C LYS A 18 -15.36 -16.93 4.03
N TRP A 19 -15.70 -16.31 2.91
CA TRP A 19 -14.78 -16.19 1.79
C TRP A 19 -13.62 -15.26 2.17
N ILE A 20 -12.40 -15.77 2.07
CA ILE A 20 -11.16 -15.02 2.34
C ILE A 20 -10.49 -14.57 1.01
N GLY A 21 -10.94 -15.13 -0.12
CA GLY A 21 -10.24 -15.00 -1.39
C GLY A 21 -9.13 -16.03 -1.52
N VAL A 22 -8.92 -16.53 -2.75
CA VAL A 22 -7.81 -17.43 -3.08
C VAL A 22 -6.67 -16.58 -3.60
N TRP A 23 -5.47 -16.78 -3.07
CA TRP A 23 -4.27 -16.17 -3.65
C TRP A 23 -4.06 -16.68 -5.08
N MET A 24 -4.07 -15.77 -6.05
CA MET A 24 -4.05 -16.17 -7.46
C MET A 24 -2.62 -16.52 -7.92
N PRO A 25 -2.43 -17.57 -8.76
CA PRO A 25 -1.10 -17.99 -9.20
C PRO A 25 -0.32 -16.93 -9.96
N GLN A 26 -0.99 -16.00 -10.65
CA GLN A 26 -0.35 -14.92 -11.41
C GLN A 26 0.18 -13.77 -10.54
N TRP A 27 -0.29 -13.63 -9.30
CA TRP A 27 0.18 -12.59 -8.38
C TRP A 27 1.55 -12.93 -7.81
N ARG A 28 2.59 -12.68 -8.61
CA ARG A 28 3.99 -12.97 -8.27
C ARG A 28 4.90 -11.92 -8.86
N ASP A 29 5.93 -11.58 -8.10
CA ASP A 29 7.03 -10.79 -8.61
C ASP A 29 7.99 -11.68 -9.42
N PRO A 30 8.78 -11.10 -10.35
CA PRO A 30 9.83 -11.82 -11.05
C PRO A 30 10.97 -12.32 -10.13
N GLY A 31 11.09 -11.75 -8.92
CA GLY A 31 12.16 -12.06 -7.95
C GLY A 31 11.62 -12.47 -6.58
N GLU A 32 12.54 -12.62 -5.61
CA GLU A 32 12.22 -12.99 -4.21
C GLU A 32 11.70 -11.80 -3.38
N SER A 33 11.70 -10.61 -3.94
CA SER A 33 11.21 -9.40 -3.28
C SER A 33 10.34 -8.58 -4.23
N GLY A 34 9.29 -7.98 -3.69
CA GLY A 34 8.37 -7.12 -4.42
C GLY A 34 6.99 -7.02 -3.75
N PRO A 35 6.08 -6.23 -4.34
CA PRO A 35 4.74 -5.99 -3.80
C PRO A 35 3.95 -7.28 -3.59
N PHE A 36 3.90 -8.16 -4.60
CA PHE A 36 3.10 -9.39 -4.52
C PHE A 36 3.67 -10.35 -3.49
N THR A 37 4.99 -10.49 -3.42
CA THR A 37 5.67 -11.37 -2.46
C THR A 37 5.47 -10.87 -1.03
N THR A 38 5.53 -9.55 -0.82
CA THR A 38 5.27 -8.93 0.48
C THR A 38 3.82 -9.16 0.93
N LEU A 39 2.86 -8.89 0.05
CA LEU A 39 1.44 -9.10 0.34
C LEU A 39 1.11 -10.59 0.54
N ARG A 40 1.82 -11.49 -0.16
CA ARG A 40 1.66 -12.93 0.01
C ARG A 40 2.18 -13.44 1.35
N GLN A 41 3.33 -12.94 1.77
CA GLN A 41 3.87 -13.27 3.09
C GLN A 41 2.89 -12.79 4.16
N LEU A 42 2.42 -11.55 4.05
CA LEU A 42 1.41 -10.99 4.95
C LEU A 42 0.12 -11.83 4.98
N TYR A 43 -0.39 -12.25 3.83
CA TYR A 43 -1.56 -13.11 3.74
C TYR A 43 -1.34 -14.44 4.48
N SER A 44 -0.16 -15.06 4.34
CA SER A 44 0.20 -16.29 5.07
C SER A 44 0.32 -16.04 6.58
N ASP A 45 1.02 -14.97 6.98
CA ASP A 45 1.22 -14.61 8.39
C ASP A 45 -0.11 -14.39 9.12
N ILE A 46 -1.09 -13.77 8.46
CA ILE A 46 -2.45 -13.56 8.98
C ILE A 46 -3.16 -14.89 9.23
N GLN A 47 -3.02 -15.85 8.31
CA GLN A 47 -3.61 -17.19 8.46
C GLN A 47 -2.94 -17.96 9.60
N ASP A 48 -1.60 -17.93 9.65
CA ASP A 48 -0.82 -18.60 10.68
C ASP A 48 -1.12 -18.03 12.07
N ALA A 49 -1.32 -16.72 12.20
CA ALA A 49 -1.72 -16.08 13.45
C ALA A 49 -3.06 -16.63 13.98
N ALA A 50 -4.07 -16.76 13.12
CA ALA A 50 -5.37 -17.31 13.51
C ALA A 50 -5.29 -18.80 13.86
N ASP A 51 -4.54 -19.58 13.10
CA ASP A 51 -4.38 -21.02 13.35
C ASP A 51 -3.52 -21.30 14.60
N SER A 52 -2.55 -20.43 14.92
CA SER A 52 -1.77 -20.52 16.16
C SER A 52 -2.62 -20.39 17.42
N LEU A 53 -3.66 -19.53 17.39
CA LEU A 53 -4.59 -19.37 18.51
C LEU A 53 -5.42 -20.63 18.72
N LYS A 54 -5.89 -21.28 17.65
CA LYS A 54 -6.62 -22.56 17.72
C LYS A 54 -5.73 -23.64 18.33
N ALA A 55 -4.50 -23.75 17.85
CA ALA A 55 -3.51 -24.68 18.41
C ALA A 55 -3.24 -24.42 19.90
N LYS A 56 -3.17 -23.14 20.31
CA LYS A 56 -3.01 -22.74 21.72
C LYS A 56 -4.22 -23.16 22.56
N ARG A 57 -5.44 -22.92 22.06
CA ARG A 57 -6.68 -23.38 22.72
C ARG A 57 -6.69 -24.89 22.93
N ASP A 58 -6.31 -25.67 21.91
CA ASP A 58 -6.27 -27.13 21.99
C ASP A 58 -5.22 -27.63 22.99
N ASP A 59 -4.05 -26.98 23.04
CA ASP A 59 -3.01 -27.29 24.02
C ASP A 59 -3.45 -26.98 25.46
N LEU A 60 -4.06 -25.82 25.69
CA LEU A 60 -4.58 -25.44 27.00
C LEU A 60 -5.71 -26.37 27.46
N ASN A 61 -6.60 -26.77 26.55
CA ASN A 61 -7.64 -27.78 26.81
C ASN A 61 -7.04 -29.12 27.21
N ARG A 62 -6.04 -29.61 26.45
CA ARG A 62 -5.38 -30.90 26.72
C ARG A 62 -4.71 -30.94 28.08
N LYS A 63 -4.19 -29.81 28.56
CA LYS A 63 -3.56 -29.70 29.88
C LYS A 63 -4.55 -29.85 31.04
N GLY A 64 -5.84 -29.60 30.83
CA GLY A 64 -6.88 -29.74 31.85
C GLY A 64 -6.70 -28.87 33.10
N LYS A 65 -5.82 -27.85 33.04
CA LYS A 65 -5.47 -26.99 34.18
C LYS A 65 -6.50 -25.89 34.42
N TYR A 66 -7.26 -25.52 33.40
CA TYR A 66 -8.14 -24.37 33.42
C TYR A 66 -9.60 -24.80 33.48
N THR A 67 -10.41 -24.06 34.23
CA THR A 67 -11.87 -24.10 34.07
C THR A 67 -12.24 -23.53 32.70
N PRO A 68 -13.46 -23.78 32.19
CA PRO A 68 -13.91 -23.18 30.93
C PRO A 68 -13.81 -21.65 30.91
N SER A 69 -14.09 -20.99 32.04
CA SER A 69 -13.94 -19.53 32.17
C SER A 69 -12.47 -19.10 32.19
N GLY A 70 -11.61 -19.79 32.97
CA GLY A 70 -10.19 -19.48 33.02
C GLY A 70 -9.45 -19.71 31.70
N LEU A 71 -9.91 -20.67 30.89
CA LEU A 71 -9.42 -20.88 29.53
C LEU A 71 -9.76 -19.69 28.62
N ALA A 72 -10.99 -19.19 28.70
CA ALA A 72 -11.42 -18.05 27.90
C ALA A 72 -10.64 -16.78 28.27
N ASP A 73 -10.42 -16.54 29.57
CA ASP A 73 -9.64 -15.39 30.05
C ASP A 73 -8.16 -15.47 29.61
N GLU A 74 -7.54 -16.66 29.70
CA GLU A 74 -6.17 -16.89 29.22
C GLU A 74 -6.07 -16.64 27.70
N LEU A 75 -7.02 -17.16 26.92
CA LEU A 75 -7.06 -16.96 25.48
C LEU A 75 -7.30 -15.50 25.11
N LYS A 76 -8.16 -14.77 25.83
CA LYS A 76 -8.34 -13.33 25.64
C LYS A 76 -7.02 -12.58 25.84
N GLY A 77 -6.24 -12.96 26.86
CA GLY A 77 -4.90 -12.43 27.09
C GLY A 77 -4.00 -12.61 25.88
N VAL A 78 -3.88 -13.84 25.38
CA VAL A 78 -3.09 -14.18 24.18
C VAL A 78 -3.58 -13.40 22.95
N VAL A 79 -4.90 -13.32 22.74
CA VAL A 79 -5.48 -12.59 21.61
C VAL A 79 -5.12 -11.11 21.67
N ARG A 80 -5.21 -10.51 22.86
CA ARG A 80 -4.93 -9.09 23.08
C ARG A 80 -3.47 -8.73 22.85
N THR A 81 -2.55 -9.57 23.34
CA THR A 81 -1.11 -9.25 23.34
C THR A 81 -0.37 -9.75 22.11
N GLU A 82 -0.83 -10.83 21.49
CA GLU A 82 -0.12 -11.52 20.41
C GLU A 82 -0.95 -11.54 19.12
N THR A 83 -2.14 -12.14 19.15
CA THR A 83 -2.87 -12.48 17.91
C THR A 83 -3.41 -11.26 17.16
N ILE A 84 -4.13 -10.35 17.83
CA ILE A 84 -4.65 -9.13 17.18
C ILE A 84 -3.51 -8.23 16.70
N PRO A 85 -2.47 -7.95 17.50
CA PRO A 85 -1.30 -7.22 17.02
C PRO A 85 -0.64 -7.85 15.78
N ALA A 86 -0.48 -9.18 15.75
CA ALA A 86 0.10 -9.89 14.61
C ALA A 86 -0.75 -9.76 13.34
N ILE A 87 -2.07 -9.94 13.45
CA ILE A 87 -3.00 -9.82 12.32
C ILE A 87 -3.05 -8.36 11.82
N ARG A 88 -3.17 -7.39 12.73
CA ARG A 88 -3.56 -6.03 12.37
C ARG A 88 -2.39 -5.11 12.08
N THR A 89 -1.27 -5.23 12.77
CA THR A 89 -0.12 -4.30 12.58
C THR A 89 0.44 -4.40 11.17
N ALA A 90 0.72 -5.63 10.72
CA ALA A 90 1.34 -5.85 9.43
C ALA A 90 0.39 -5.47 8.28
N ALA A 91 -0.92 -5.74 8.44
CA ALA A 91 -1.93 -5.31 7.49
C ALA A 91 -2.10 -3.79 7.46
N ALA A 92 -2.30 -3.15 8.62
CA ALA A 92 -2.54 -1.71 8.71
C ALA A 92 -1.42 -0.88 8.05
N GLU A 93 -0.16 -1.31 8.17
CA GLU A 93 0.95 -0.60 7.54
C GLU A 93 1.09 -0.90 6.05
N LYS A 94 1.17 -2.19 5.68
CA LYS A 94 1.50 -2.59 4.31
C LYS A 94 0.34 -2.42 3.35
N VAL A 95 -0.87 -2.79 3.74
CA VAL A 95 -2.07 -2.60 2.91
C VAL A 95 -2.26 -1.12 2.60
N ARG A 96 -2.17 -0.24 3.61
CA ARG A 96 -2.29 1.21 3.41
C ARG A 96 -1.17 1.76 2.52
N GLN A 97 0.06 1.27 2.69
CA GLN A 97 1.19 1.65 1.83
C GLN A 97 0.87 1.34 0.36
N PHE A 98 0.46 0.11 0.04
CA PHE A 98 0.15 -0.29 -1.34
C PHE A 98 -1.11 0.38 -1.88
N ARG A 99 -2.14 0.62 -1.06
CA ARG A 99 -3.31 1.44 -1.46
C ARG A 99 -2.88 2.83 -1.92
N ARG A 100 -2.07 3.52 -1.11
CA ARG A 100 -1.54 4.85 -1.44
C ARG A 100 -0.65 4.81 -2.68
N GLU A 101 0.14 3.76 -2.85
CA GLU A 101 0.94 3.58 -4.06
C GLU A 101 0.05 3.46 -5.30
N VAL A 102 -0.97 2.60 -5.27
CA VAL A 102 -1.94 2.44 -6.36
C VAL A 102 -2.64 3.76 -6.67
N GLU A 103 -3.16 4.44 -5.65
CA GLU A 103 -3.84 5.73 -5.80
C GLU A 103 -2.90 6.81 -6.35
N SER A 104 -1.68 6.91 -5.82
CA SER A 104 -0.68 7.88 -6.27
C SER A 104 -0.28 7.65 -7.72
N ARG A 105 -0.04 6.40 -8.12
CA ARG A 105 0.32 6.05 -9.51
C ARG A 105 -0.83 6.31 -10.46
N ARG A 106 -2.08 5.97 -10.09
CA ARG A 106 -3.28 6.32 -10.87
C ARG A 106 -3.44 7.83 -11.00
N ALA A 107 -3.25 8.59 -9.92
CA ALA A 107 -3.36 10.05 -9.94
C ALA A 107 -2.24 10.73 -10.76
N ALA A 108 -1.08 10.08 -10.88
CA ALA A 108 0.03 10.55 -11.71
C ALA A 108 -0.19 10.29 -13.21
N MET A 109 -1.11 9.39 -13.59
CA MET A 109 -1.45 9.14 -14.99
C MET A 109 -2.17 10.35 -15.58
N LYS A 110 -1.52 10.98 -16.57
CA LYS A 110 -2.09 12.12 -17.29
C LYS A 110 -2.44 11.69 -18.71
N PRO A 111 -3.57 12.14 -19.28
CA PRO A 111 -3.89 11.83 -20.67
C PRO A 111 -2.84 12.35 -21.66
N TYR A 112 -2.12 13.40 -21.29
CA TYR A 112 -1.01 13.99 -22.02
C TYR A 112 -0.06 14.69 -21.05
N ASP A 113 1.20 14.84 -21.45
CA ASP A 113 2.17 15.69 -20.75
C ASP A 113 2.61 16.81 -21.69
N HIS A 114 2.55 18.04 -21.22
CA HIS A 114 2.88 19.22 -22.03
C HIS A 114 4.09 19.90 -21.41
N ASP A 115 5.19 19.97 -22.16
CA ASP A 115 6.29 20.86 -21.81
C ASP A 115 5.84 22.32 -22.08
N PRO A 116 5.72 23.17 -21.05
CA PRO A 116 5.34 24.57 -21.23
C PRO A 116 6.36 25.36 -22.06
N LYS A 117 7.58 24.84 -22.23
CA LYS A 117 8.64 25.48 -23.02
C LYS A 117 8.58 25.12 -24.50
N ASP A 118 7.79 24.11 -24.89
CA ASP A 118 7.63 23.72 -26.28
C ASP A 118 6.56 24.58 -26.98
N ILE A 119 6.96 25.81 -27.30
CA ILE A 119 6.12 26.80 -27.99
C ILE A 119 5.68 26.28 -29.35
N VAL A 120 6.54 25.55 -30.07
CA VAL A 120 6.24 25.05 -31.43
C VAL A 120 5.12 24.03 -31.38
N SER A 121 5.16 23.09 -30.44
CA SER A 121 4.07 22.14 -30.25
C SER A 121 2.77 22.82 -29.83
N GLU A 122 2.84 23.86 -29.00
CA GLU A 122 1.65 24.61 -28.62
C GLU A 122 1.03 25.36 -29.80
N MET A 123 1.84 25.96 -30.68
CA MET A 123 1.35 26.57 -31.92
C MET A 123 0.64 25.55 -32.82
N ARG A 124 1.22 24.36 -32.99
CA ARG A 124 0.57 23.28 -33.76
C ARG A 124 -0.75 22.83 -33.13
N ARG A 125 -0.82 22.71 -31.80
CA ARG A 125 -2.07 22.38 -31.11
C ARG A 125 -3.11 23.49 -31.29
N GLN A 126 -2.70 24.77 -31.28
CA GLN A 126 -3.58 25.89 -31.58
C GLN A 126 -4.15 25.81 -33.00
N GLU A 127 -3.34 25.48 -33.99
CA GLU A 127 -3.78 25.28 -35.38
C GLU A 127 -4.80 24.14 -35.50
N VAL A 128 -4.53 22.99 -34.87
CA VAL A 128 -5.48 21.88 -34.84
C VAL A 128 -6.80 22.30 -34.18
N ARG A 129 -6.76 22.99 -33.04
CA ARG A 129 -7.97 23.51 -32.39
C ARG A 129 -8.70 24.54 -33.23
N ALA A 130 -7.99 25.37 -33.99
CA ALA A 130 -8.59 26.33 -34.91
C ALA A 130 -9.32 25.61 -36.05
N TRP A 131 -8.69 24.58 -36.63
CA TRP A 131 -9.31 23.72 -37.63
C TRP A 131 -10.54 22.97 -37.07
N LEU A 132 -10.45 22.37 -35.88
CA LEU A 132 -11.60 21.68 -35.29
C LEU A 132 -12.81 22.61 -35.13
N ARG A 133 -12.60 23.88 -34.77
CA ARG A 133 -13.67 24.89 -34.64
C ARG A 133 -14.36 25.23 -35.97
N THR A 134 -13.74 24.98 -37.13
CA THR A 134 -14.39 25.23 -38.43
C THR A 134 -15.35 24.10 -38.84
N LEU A 135 -15.26 22.93 -38.21
CA LEU A 135 -16.11 21.78 -38.47
C LEU A 135 -17.47 21.89 -37.78
N ALA A 136 -18.51 21.30 -38.38
CA ALA A 136 -19.80 21.12 -37.71
C ALA A 136 -19.65 20.22 -36.47
N PRO A 137 -20.52 20.32 -35.45
CA PRO A 137 -20.37 19.56 -34.19
C PRO A 137 -20.21 18.03 -34.37
N ASP A 138 -20.98 17.43 -35.27
CA ASP A 138 -20.92 15.99 -35.54
C ASP A 138 -19.64 15.60 -36.30
N GLU A 139 -19.25 16.42 -37.29
CA GLU A 139 -18.01 16.24 -38.05
C GLU A 139 -16.78 16.37 -37.15
N ARG A 140 -16.79 17.34 -36.23
CA ARG A 140 -15.74 17.56 -35.24
C ARG A 140 -15.58 16.36 -34.31
N THR A 141 -16.69 15.89 -33.76
CA THR A 141 -16.72 14.72 -32.89
C THR A 141 -16.20 13.48 -33.63
N SER A 142 -16.62 13.30 -34.88
CA SER A 142 -16.14 12.22 -35.74
C SER A 142 -14.65 12.34 -36.06
N ALA A 143 -14.18 13.55 -36.40
CA ALA A 143 -12.78 13.81 -36.73
C ALA A 143 -11.85 13.48 -35.56
N VAL A 144 -12.22 13.86 -34.34
CA VAL A 144 -11.40 13.55 -33.15
C VAL A 144 -11.49 12.06 -32.79
N ARG A 145 -12.70 11.47 -32.77
CA ARG A 145 -12.88 10.04 -32.39
C ARG A 145 -12.24 9.06 -33.36
N ARG A 146 -12.17 9.41 -34.64
CA ARG A 146 -11.62 8.55 -35.71
C ARG A 146 -10.17 8.92 -36.08
N SER A 147 -9.59 9.92 -35.43
CA SER A 147 -8.21 10.31 -35.70
C SER A 147 -7.27 9.15 -35.39
N SER A 148 -6.45 8.78 -36.36
CA SER A 148 -5.31 7.89 -36.14
C SER A 148 -4.11 8.64 -35.55
N ASP A 149 -4.08 9.96 -35.65
CA ASP A 149 -3.04 10.80 -35.09
C ASP A 149 -3.39 11.19 -33.64
N PRO A 150 -2.61 10.72 -32.64
CA PRO A 150 -2.82 11.09 -31.24
C PRO A 150 -2.72 12.60 -31.00
N PHE A 151 -1.94 13.32 -31.81
CA PHE A 151 -1.76 14.76 -31.67
C PHE A 151 -3.08 15.54 -31.82
N ILE A 152 -3.96 15.07 -32.72
CA ILE A 152 -5.28 15.69 -32.92
C ILE A 152 -6.16 15.51 -31.68
N VAL A 153 -6.15 14.31 -31.09
CA VAL A 153 -6.92 14.00 -29.88
C VAL A 153 -6.41 14.81 -28.71
N GLU A 154 -5.08 14.84 -28.51
CA GLU A 154 -4.42 15.61 -27.45
C GLU A 154 -4.73 17.10 -27.55
N ALA A 155 -4.58 17.69 -28.75
CA ALA A 155 -4.91 19.09 -28.97
C ALA A 155 -6.39 19.40 -28.64
N ALA A 156 -7.29 18.46 -28.91
CA ALA A 156 -8.72 18.62 -28.66
C ALA A 156 -9.08 18.53 -27.16
N ILE A 157 -8.37 17.71 -26.37
CA ILE A 157 -8.65 17.55 -24.94
C ILE A 157 -7.83 18.49 -24.05
N SER A 158 -6.79 19.12 -24.60
CA SER A 158 -5.85 19.98 -23.87
C SER A 158 -6.43 21.30 -23.37
N VAL A 159 -7.63 21.66 -23.83
CA VAL A 159 -8.35 22.86 -23.43
C VAL A 159 -9.78 22.51 -22.98
N PRO A 160 -10.46 23.41 -22.24
CA PRO A 160 -11.86 23.20 -21.86
C PRO A 160 -12.80 22.98 -23.07
N VAL A 161 -13.89 22.25 -22.83
CA VAL A 161 -14.86 21.87 -23.87
C VAL A 161 -15.48 23.05 -24.59
N GLU A 162 -15.55 24.21 -23.95
CA GLU A 162 -16.07 25.46 -24.52
C GLU A 162 -15.18 25.98 -25.65
N LEU A 163 -13.87 25.72 -25.59
CA LEU A 163 -12.90 26.19 -26.57
C LEU A 163 -12.73 25.22 -27.75
N THR A 164 -13.07 23.94 -27.56
CA THR A 164 -13.07 22.95 -28.65
C THR A 164 -14.46 22.70 -29.22
N GLY A 165 -15.51 23.04 -28.46
CA GLY A 165 -16.91 22.69 -28.72
C GLY A 165 -17.16 21.20 -28.88
N LEU A 166 -16.39 20.37 -28.16
CA LEU A 166 -16.72 18.95 -27.95
C LEU A 166 -17.77 18.82 -26.85
N LEU A 167 -18.56 17.75 -26.89
CA LEU A 167 -19.42 17.39 -25.76
C LEU A 167 -18.56 16.94 -24.55
N PRO A 168 -18.94 17.27 -23.31
CA PRO A 168 -18.22 16.82 -22.11
C PRO A 168 -17.97 15.31 -22.06
N SER A 169 -19.01 14.51 -22.30
CA SER A 169 -18.90 13.05 -22.35
C SER A 169 -17.90 12.55 -23.40
N THR A 170 -17.82 13.22 -24.55
CA THR A 170 -16.85 12.85 -25.59
C THR A 170 -15.43 13.19 -25.15
N ARG A 171 -15.22 14.33 -24.49
CA ARG A 171 -13.90 14.67 -23.94
C ARG A 171 -13.47 13.63 -22.91
N ASP A 172 -14.35 13.26 -22.00
CA ASP A 172 -14.03 12.29 -20.94
C ASP A 172 -13.74 10.90 -21.53
N ASP A 173 -14.52 10.44 -22.51
CA ASP A 173 -14.25 9.21 -23.26
C ASP A 173 -12.84 9.22 -23.91
N LEU A 174 -12.45 10.35 -24.51
CA LEU A 174 -11.16 10.48 -25.19
C LEU A 174 -9.98 10.55 -24.20
N VAL A 175 -10.17 11.24 -23.07
CA VAL A 175 -9.21 11.27 -21.97
C VAL A 175 -8.96 9.86 -21.46
N GLN A 176 -10.02 9.10 -21.19
CA GLN A 176 -9.92 7.72 -20.71
C GLN A 176 -9.19 6.83 -21.73
N LYS A 177 -9.56 6.91 -23.02
CA LYS A 177 -8.90 6.15 -24.08
C LYS A 177 -7.41 6.49 -24.22
N LEU A 178 -7.03 7.76 -24.11
CA LEU A 178 -5.62 8.15 -24.19
C LEU A 178 -4.83 7.64 -22.99
N ILE A 179 -5.42 7.68 -21.79
CA ILE A 179 -4.82 7.08 -20.60
C ILE A 179 -4.64 5.57 -20.79
N GLU A 180 -5.66 4.86 -21.26
CA GLU A 180 -5.60 3.42 -21.54
C GLU A 180 -4.56 3.07 -22.61
N GLN A 181 -4.46 3.87 -23.68
CA GLN A 181 -3.45 3.66 -24.72
C GLN A 181 -2.03 3.88 -24.22
N ARG A 182 -1.80 4.84 -23.32
CA ARG A 182 -0.48 5.19 -22.80
C ARG A 182 -0.05 4.32 -21.63
N TYR A 183 -0.98 3.94 -20.77
CA TYR A 183 -0.71 3.29 -19.48
C TYR A 183 -1.43 1.95 -19.34
N GLY A 184 -1.95 1.35 -20.42
CA GLY A 184 -2.76 0.12 -20.36
C GLY A 184 -2.13 -1.00 -19.52
N ASP A 185 -0.88 -1.34 -19.81
CA ASP A 185 -0.12 -2.35 -19.07
C ASP A 185 0.06 -1.97 -17.59
N GLU A 186 0.29 -0.69 -17.29
CA GLU A 186 0.42 -0.21 -15.91
C GLU A 186 -0.92 -0.22 -15.18
N ILE A 187 -2.02 0.15 -15.84
CA ILE A 187 -3.38 0.09 -15.28
C ILE A 187 -3.72 -1.36 -14.95
N GLU A 188 -3.41 -2.30 -15.84
CA GLU A 188 -3.60 -3.73 -15.60
C GLU A 188 -2.80 -4.20 -14.38
N ALA A 189 -1.50 -3.87 -14.32
CA ALA A 189 -0.66 -4.19 -13.17
C ALA A 189 -1.18 -3.57 -11.85
N LEU A 190 -1.67 -2.32 -11.89
CA LEU A 190 -2.27 -1.65 -10.72
C LEU A 190 -3.62 -2.26 -10.33
N ASN A 191 -4.41 -2.76 -11.28
CA ASN A 191 -5.64 -3.48 -11.00
C ASN A 191 -5.32 -4.82 -10.31
N GLU A 192 -4.33 -5.56 -10.80
CA GLU A 192 -3.88 -6.80 -10.16
C GLU A 192 -3.36 -6.56 -8.73
N LEU A 193 -2.56 -5.50 -8.54
CA LEU A 193 -2.09 -5.11 -7.22
C LEU A 193 -3.24 -4.73 -6.28
N ASP A 194 -4.23 -3.98 -6.76
CA ASP A 194 -5.41 -3.61 -5.96
C ASP A 194 -6.26 -4.84 -5.55
N GLU A 195 -6.45 -5.80 -6.45
CA GLU A 195 -7.15 -7.06 -6.14
C GLU A 195 -6.39 -7.92 -5.13
N CYS A 196 -5.07 -7.94 -5.22
CA CYS A 196 -4.19 -8.59 -4.25
C CYS A 196 -4.33 -7.94 -2.85
N VAL A 197 -4.30 -6.61 -2.79
CA VAL A 197 -4.52 -5.83 -1.55
C VAL A 197 -5.90 -6.13 -0.95
N LYS A 198 -6.97 -6.13 -1.75
CA LYS A 198 -8.33 -6.49 -1.30
C LYS A 198 -8.39 -7.91 -0.73
N THR A 199 -7.66 -8.85 -1.33
CA THR A 199 -7.62 -10.24 -0.84
C THR A 199 -6.96 -10.33 0.53
N VAL A 200 -5.92 -9.54 0.78
CA VAL A 200 -5.28 -9.45 2.11
C VAL A 200 -6.21 -8.81 3.14
N GLU A 201 -6.94 -7.75 2.77
CA GLU A 201 -7.97 -7.14 3.64
C GLU A 201 -9.05 -8.17 4.02
N GLN A 202 -9.54 -8.96 3.06
CA GLN A 202 -10.47 -10.05 3.32
C GLN A 202 -9.89 -11.14 4.23
N ALA A 203 -8.59 -11.41 4.14
CA ALA A 203 -7.89 -12.32 5.04
C ALA A 203 -7.82 -11.81 6.47
N VAL A 204 -7.59 -10.51 6.67
CA VAL A 204 -7.67 -9.88 8.01
C VAL A 204 -9.06 -10.08 8.59
N ASP A 205 -10.12 -9.78 7.82
CA ASP A 205 -11.50 -9.94 8.26
C ASP A 205 -11.89 -11.40 8.50
N GLY A 206 -11.29 -12.32 7.76
CA GLY A 206 -11.42 -13.77 7.94
C GLY A 206 -10.77 -14.23 9.24
N ALA A 207 -9.49 -13.89 9.43
CA ALA A 207 -8.72 -14.23 10.62
C ALA A 207 -9.34 -13.64 11.89
N ARG A 208 -9.81 -12.39 11.83
CA ARG A 208 -10.57 -11.75 12.92
C ARG A 208 -11.83 -12.53 13.29
N SER A 209 -12.58 -12.99 12.29
CA SER A 209 -13.76 -13.85 12.51
C SER A 209 -13.39 -15.18 13.15
N ASP A 210 -12.31 -15.81 12.69
CA ASP A 210 -11.83 -17.09 13.23
C ASP A 210 -11.36 -16.93 14.69
N VAL A 211 -10.69 -15.83 15.02
CA VAL A 211 -10.27 -15.50 16.39
C VAL A 211 -11.48 -15.29 17.29
N ARG A 212 -12.47 -14.52 16.85
CA ARG A 212 -13.73 -14.31 17.59
C ARG A 212 -14.42 -15.64 17.89
N ASP A 213 -14.54 -16.49 16.87
CA ASP A 213 -15.20 -17.78 16.98
C ASP A 213 -14.39 -18.73 17.90
N ALA A 214 -13.06 -18.66 17.87
CA ALA A 214 -12.18 -19.40 18.78
C ALA A 214 -12.33 -18.96 20.24
N LEU A 215 -12.74 -17.72 20.50
CA LEU A 215 -13.11 -17.24 21.84
C LEU A 215 -14.56 -17.53 22.21
N GLY A 216 -15.40 -17.94 21.26
CA GLY A 216 -16.83 -18.14 21.48
C GLY A 216 -17.60 -16.84 21.76
N MET A 217 -17.09 -15.71 21.26
CA MET A 217 -17.68 -14.39 21.49
C MET A 217 -18.64 -14.00 20.37
N THR A 218 -19.65 -13.17 20.70
CA THR A 218 -20.44 -12.50 19.67
C THR A 218 -19.63 -11.37 19.03
N ASP A 219 -20.08 -10.87 17.87
CA ASP A 219 -19.41 -9.74 17.22
C ASP A 219 -19.39 -8.49 18.11
N HIS A 220 -20.52 -8.23 18.78
CA HIS A 220 -20.64 -7.12 19.73
C HIS A 220 -19.61 -7.23 20.86
N ASP A 221 -19.52 -8.39 21.51
CA ASP A 221 -18.62 -8.57 22.67
C ASP A 221 -17.16 -8.54 22.24
N PHE A 222 -16.84 -9.08 21.07
CA PHE A 222 -15.50 -9.03 20.51
C PHE A 222 -15.07 -7.59 20.22
N ASN A 223 -15.95 -6.81 19.59
CA ASN A 223 -15.71 -5.40 19.34
C ASN A 223 -15.55 -4.62 20.66
N ALA A 224 -16.37 -4.91 21.68
CA ALA A 224 -16.27 -4.25 22.97
C ALA A 224 -14.94 -4.52 23.69
N GLU A 225 -14.38 -5.72 23.55
CA GLU A 225 -13.16 -6.16 24.24
C GLU A 225 -11.86 -5.71 23.57
N PHE A 226 -11.83 -5.69 22.23
CA PHE A 226 -10.58 -5.55 21.48
C PHE A 226 -10.47 -4.32 20.57
N ARG A 227 -11.56 -3.57 20.39
CA ARG A 227 -11.54 -2.41 19.49
C ARG A 227 -10.55 -1.33 19.91
N ASP A 228 -10.32 -1.15 21.20
CA ASP A 228 -9.32 -0.21 21.71
C ASP A 228 -7.90 -0.55 21.24
N VAL A 229 -7.55 -1.85 21.25
CA VAL A 229 -6.27 -2.35 20.74
C VAL A 229 -6.19 -2.19 19.22
N GLU A 230 -7.27 -2.54 18.51
CA GLU A 230 -7.33 -2.36 17.05
C GLU A 230 -7.16 -0.90 16.63
N ASP A 231 -7.88 0.02 17.28
CA ASP A 231 -7.85 1.46 17.00
C ASP A 231 -6.48 2.06 17.34
N GLU A 232 -5.83 1.62 18.42
CA GLU A 232 -4.49 2.09 18.76
C GLU A 232 -3.44 1.61 17.75
N ILE A 233 -3.52 0.36 17.27
CA ILE A 233 -2.64 -0.14 16.20
C ILE A 233 -2.84 0.69 14.93
N ASP A 234 -4.10 0.94 14.54
CA ASP A 234 -4.43 1.73 13.35
C ASP A 234 -3.94 3.17 13.46
N ARG A 235 -4.05 3.78 14.64
CA ARG A 235 -3.50 5.11 14.93
C ARG A 235 -1.98 5.14 14.85
N LEU A 236 -1.30 4.15 15.42
CA LEU A 236 0.17 4.05 15.36
C LEU A 236 0.65 3.86 13.92
N ALA A 237 -0.05 3.03 13.13
CA ALA A 237 0.22 2.86 11.71
C ALA A 237 0.04 4.18 10.94
N GLU A 238 -1.00 4.95 11.23
CA GLU A 238 -1.23 6.27 10.63
C GLU A 238 -0.12 7.28 10.99
N ILE A 239 0.30 7.33 12.26
CA ILE A 239 1.41 8.18 12.70
C ILE A 239 2.70 7.79 11.97
N ARG A 240 2.97 6.50 11.80
CA ARG A 240 4.15 6.01 11.06
C ARG A 240 4.06 6.36 9.58
N ALA A 241 2.86 6.32 9.00
CA ALA A 241 2.62 6.59 7.59
C ALA A 241 2.59 8.10 7.26
N THR A 242 2.41 8.97 8.25
CA THR A 242 2.44 10.45 8.09
C THR A 242 3.81 11.04 8.39
N LYS A 243 4.61 10.39 9.24
CA LYS A 243 6.02 10.76 9.41
C LYS A 243 6.71 10.60 8.05
N PRO A 244 7.41 11.65 7.55
CA PRO A 244 8.24 11.49 6.37
C PRO A 244 9.21 10.36 6.70
N GLN A 245 9.11 9.25 5.96
CA GLN A 245 10.14 8.24 6.07
C GLN A 245 11.46 8.98 5.81
N PRO A 246 12.47 8.86 6.69
CA PRO A 246 13.75 9.48 6.43
C PRO A 246 14.12 9.00 5.04
N LYS A 247 14.23 9.92 4.07
CA LYS A 247 14.68 9.58 2.73
C LYS A 247 15.94 8.76 2.98
N LEU A 248 15.90 7.47 2.62
CA LEU A 248 17.09 6.63 2.64
C LEU A 248 18.11 7.47 1.91
N LEU A 249 19.08 7.96 2.67
CA LEU A 249 20.08 8.86 2.13
C LEU A 249 20.66 8.11 0.96
N ASP A 250 20.47 8.66 -0.24
CA ASP A 250 20.99 8.04 -1.44
C ASP A 250 22.51 8.05 -1.28
N PHE A 251 23.06 6.89 -0.93
CA PHE A 251 24.48 6.76 -0.61
C PHE A 251 25.32 7.17 -1.81
N ASP A 252 24.83 6.97 -3.04
CA ASP A 252 25.52 7.40 -4.24
C ASP A 252 25.45 8.92 -4.40
N SER A 253 24.32 9.55 -4.07
CA SER A 253 24.21 11.01 -4.00
C SER A 253 25.13 11.61 -2.92
N ILE A 254 25.20 11.01 -1.74
CA ILE A 254 26.15 11.44 -0.69
C ILE A 254 27.58 11.26 -1.15
N MET A 255 27.94 10.09 -1.69
CA MET A 255 29.29 9.80 -2.14
C MET A 255 29.71 10.70 -3.30
N SER A 256 28.78 11.06 -4.20
CA SER A 256 29.03 12.03 -5.26
C SER A 256 29.29 13.43 -4.70
N SER A 257 28.52 13.84 -3.68
CA SER A 257 28.69 15.12 -2.99
C SER A 257 30.02 15.18 -2.23
N VAL A 258 30.36 14.11 -1.52
CA VAL A 258 31.64 13.97 -0.80
C VAL A 258 32.83 14.01 -1.77
N LYS A 259 32.74 13.32 -2.91
CA LYS A 259 33.79 13.35 -3.95
C LYS A 259 33.96 14.71 -4.61
N ALA A 260 32.90 15.53 -4.65
CA ALA A 260 32.95 16.88 -5.21
C ALA A 260 33.52 17.93 -4.24
N MET A 261 33.61 17.62 -2.94
CA MET A 261 34.20 18.50 -1.92
C MET A 261 35.72 18.50 -1.98
N ASN A 262 36.34 19.61 -1.56
CA ASN A 262 37.79 19.68 -1.42
C ASN A 262 38.28 18.95 -0.15
N LEU A 263 39.58 18.70 -0.05
CA LEU A 263 40.20 17.94 1.04
C LEU A 263 39.92 18.54 2.44
N ASN A 264 39.92 19.87 2.56
CA ASN A 264 39.63 20.54 3.83
C ASN A 264 38.16 20.36 4.25
N GLU A 265 37.22 20.43 3.30
CA GLU A 265 35.80 20.19 3.55
C GLU A 265 35.51 18.74 3.93
N GLN A 266 36.20 17.78 3.29
CA GLN A 266 36.11 16.36 3.63
C GLN A 266 36.62 16.09 5.05
N GLU A 267 37.75 16.69 5.46
CA GLU A 267 38.29 16.57 6.81
C GLU A 267 37.35 17.17 7.87
N GLN A 268 36.78 18.35 7.60
CA GLN A 268 35.79 18.98 8.48
C GLN A 268 34.53 18.11 8.65
N LEU A 269 34.05 17.49 7.56
CA LEU A 269 32.92 16.55 7.64
C LEU A 269 33.26 15.30 8.45
N LEU A 270 34.45 14.74 8.26
CA LEU A 270 34.94 13.60 9.04
C LEU A 270 35.00 13.93 10.54
N GLU A 271 35.47 15.12 10.89
CA GLU A 271 35.53 15.58 12.27
C GLU A 271 34.12 15.81 12.86
N ALA A 272 33.23 16.44 12.09
CA ALA A 272 31.82 16.62 12.49
C ALA A 272 31.11 15.28 12.73
N VAL A 273 31.32 14.29 11.85
CA VAL A 273 30.75 12.94 11.99
C VAL A 273 31.30 12.24 13.24
N LYS A 274 32.61 12.35 13.53
CA LYS A 274 33.20 11.81 14.76
C LYS A 274 32.60 12.43 16.02
N ILE A 275 32.37 13.74 16.01
CA ILE A 275 31.75 14.46 17.15
C ILE A 275 30.31 13.97 17.35
N GLU A 276 29.53 13.84 16.29
CA GLU A 276 28.12 13.43 16.41
C GLU A 276 27.99 11.96 16.84
N HIS A 277 28.88 11.08 16.37
CA HIS A 277 28.95 9.69 16.85
C HIS A 277 29.22 9.64 18.35
N LYS A 278 30.22 10.40 18.83
CA LYS A 278 30.53 10.50 20.27
C LYS A 278 29.34 11.02 21.08
N ARG A 279 28.60 12.01 20.57
CA ARG A 279 27.37 12.52 21.22
C ARG A 279 26.22 11.51 21.24
N SER A 280 26.14 10.65 20.24
CA SER A 280 25.15 9.56 20.21
C SER A 280 25.49 8.51 21.26
N ASP A 281 26.76 8.13 21.37
CA ASP A 281 27.23 7.17 22.37
C ASP A 281 27.05 7.70 23.79
N ASP A 282 27.37 8.99 24.02
CA ASP A 282 27.14 9.65 25.31
C ASP A 282 25.66 9.71 25.69
N ARG A 283 24.75 9.93 24.71
CA ARG A 283 23.30 9.88 24.93
C ARG A 283 22.83 8.47 25.28
N ALA A 284 23.24 7.47 24.50
CA ALA A 284 22.90 6.07 24.76
C ALA A 284 23.41 5.59 26.14
N PHE A 285 24.62 6.03 26.53
CA PHE A 285 25.18 5.76 27.84
C PHE A 285 24.39 6.43 28.97
N ARG A 286 23.97 7.69 28.82
CA ARG A 286 23.11 8.37 29.80
C ARG A 286 21.75 7.70 29.92
N ASP A 287 21.10 7.36 28.81
CA ASP A 287 19.82 6.65 28.80
C ASP A 287 19.93 5.28 29.49
N ALA A 288 21.08 4.60 29.33
CA ALA A 288 21.36 3.35 30.03
C ALA A 288 21.57 3.56 31.54
N ILE A 289 22.28 4.61 31.96
CA ILE A 289 22.43 4.98 33.38
C ILE A 289 21.08 5.35 34.00
N GLU A 290 20.24 6.13 33.33
CA GLU A 290 18.91 6.49 33.82
C GLU A 290 18.00 5.27 33.98
N LYS A 291 18.04 4.32 33.03
CA LYS A 291 17.33 3.03 33.15
C LYS A 291 17.82 2.16 34.32
N LEU A 292 19.10 2.26 34.68
CA LEU A 292 19.67 1.55 35.84
C LEU A 292 19.35 2.27 37.16
N GLY A 293 19.31 3.60 37.17
CA GLY A 293 18.96 4.43 38.32
C GLY A 293 17.46 4.43 38.66
N GLY A 294 16.59 4.26 37.66
CA GLY A 294 15.13 4.24 37.83
C GLY A 294 14.53 2.92 38.34
N LYS A 295 15.34 1.92 38.68
CA LYS A 295 14.90 0.62 39.24
C LYS A 295 15.03 0.51 40.77
N ALA A 296 15.25 1.63 41.47
CA ALA A 296 15.44 1.65 42.93
C ALA A 296 14.40 2.49 43.69
N ALA A 297 13.18 2.65 43.18
CA ALA A 297 12.05 3.21 43.90
C ALA A 297 10.81 2.33 43.74
#